data_AF-A0A9D2F3D7-F1
#
_entry.id   AF-A0A9D2F3D7-F1
#
_cell.length_a   1.000
_cell.length_b   1.000
_cell.length_c   1.000
_cell.angle_alpha   90.00
_cell.angle_beta   90.00
_cell.angle_gamma   90.00
#
_symmetry.space_group_name_H-M   'P 1'
#
loop_
_entity.id
_entity.type
_entity.pdbx_description
1 polymer ?
#
loop_
_entity_poly.entity_id
_entity_poly.type
_entity_poly.pdbx_seq_one_letter_code
_entity_poly.pdbx_strand_id
1 'polypeptide(L)'
;MAEFSPKFKEALSLVQKPGRYTGGEPGSIYKDKAAVDVRMAFCFPDTYEIGMSFLGEKILYDLLNRHENWWCERAFMPWTDMKEQMERLDIPLYCLESK
;
A
#
# COMPACT_ATOMS: atom_id res chain seq x y z
N MET A 1 -1.36 5.62 15.03
CA MET A 1 -2.38 5.26 14.02
C MET A 1 -2.19 6.22 12.86
N ALA A 2 -2.02 5.75 11.63
CA ALA A 2 -1.83 6.64 10.48
C ALA A 2 -3.03 7.60 10.37
N GLU A 3 -2.77 8.91 10.37
CA GLU A 3 -3.83 9.90 10.16
C GLU A 3 -4.20 9.94 8.69
N PHE A 4 -5.36 9.37 8.36
CA PHE A 4 -5.90 9.47 7.00
C PHE A 4 -6.34 10.91 6.68
N SER A 5 -6.02 11.38 5.48
CA SER A 5 -6.53 12.66 4.99
C SER A 5 -8.07 12.66 4.95
N PRO A 6 -8.74 13.82 5.08
CA PRO A 6 -10.19 13.89 5.04
C PRO A 6 -10.80 13.25 3.79
N LYS A 7 -10.21 13.50 2.62
CA LYS A 7 -10.59 12.89 1.34
C LYS A 7 -10.44 11.37 1.36
N PHE A 8 -9.35 10.86 1.93
CA PHE A 8 -9.14 9.41 2.00
C PHE A 8 -10.14 8.74 2.94
N LYS A 9 -10.47 9.35 4.08
CA LYS A 9 -11.54 8.87 4.98
C LYS A 9 -12.89 8.83 4.28
N GLU A 10 -13.22 9.87 3.50
CA GLU A 10 -14.44 9.90 2.69
C GLU A 10 -14.47 8.73 1.69
N ALA A 11 -13.39 8.52 0.93
CA ALA A 11 -13.30 7.40 -0.01
C ALA A 11 -13.51 6.05 0.69
N LEU A 12 -12.81 5.81 1.81
CA LEU A 12 -12.93 4.57 2.58
C LEU A 12 -14.35 4.31 3.10
N SER A 13 -15.13 5.35 3.38
CA SER A 13 -16.50 5.21 3.87
C SER A 13 -17.51 4.78 2.79
N LEU A 14 -17.12 4.86 1.51
CA LEU A 14 -17.98 4.63 0.35
C LEU A 14 -17.65 3.33 -0.41
N VAL A 15 -16.62 2.60 0.02
CA VAL A 15 -16.16 1.37 -0.66
C VAL A 15 -16.54 0.12 0.13
N GLN A 16 -16.67 -1.01 -0.57
CA GLN A 16 -17.15 -2.25 0.03
C GLN A 16 -16.17 -2.86 1.02
N LYS A 17 -14.86 -2.78 0.73
CA LYS A 17 -13.79 -3.38 1.55
C LYS A 17 -12.69 -2.37 1.87
N PRO A 18 -12.91 -1.45 2.83
CA PRO A 18 -11.93 -0.42 3.19
C PRO A 18 -10.62 -1.00 3.71
N GLY A 19 -10.64 -2.18 4.34
CA GLY A 19 -9.44 -2.84 4.88
C GLY A 19 -8.36 -3.17 3.83
N ARG A 20 -8.72 -3.22 2.53
CA ARG A 20 -7.76 -3.40 1.42
C ARG A 20 -6.77 -2.23 1.30
N TYR A 21 -7.14 -1.07 1.82
CA TYR A 21 -6.53 0.21 1.52
C TYR A 21 -5.85 0.83 2.74
N THR A 22 -6.11 0.32 3.94
CA THR A 22 -5.64 0.89 5.21
C THR A 22 -4.22 0.49 5.57
N GLY A 23 -3.69 -0.61 5.00
CA GLY A 23 -2.40 -1.20 5.38
C GLY A 23 -2.30 -1.54 6.87
N GLY A 24 -1.08 -1.77 7.36
CA GLY A 24 -0.81 -2.02 8.78
C GLY A 24 -0.95 -3.49 9.20
N GLU A 25 -1.03 -4.41 8.23
CA GLU A 25 -1.11 -5.83 8.47
C GLU A 25 0.20 -6.41 9.06
N PRO A 26 0.13 -7.53 9.80
CA PRO A 26 1.33 -8.23 10.28
C PRO A 26 2.30 -8.54 9.14
N GLY A 27 3.57 -8.22 9.35
CA GLY A 27 4.62 -8.38 8.34
C GLY A 27 4.86 -7.13 7.47
N SER A 28 4.10 -6.05 7.66
CA SER A 28 4.43 -4.75 7.06
C SER A 28 5.72 -4.18 7.68
N ILE A 29 6.67 -3.76 6.84
CA ILE A 29 7.92 -3.12 7.25
C ILE A 29 7.85 -1.62 6.99
N TYR A 30 8.10 -0.85 8.04
CA TYR A 30 8.19 0.61 7.98
C TYR A 30 9.62 1.04 8.29
N LYS A 31 10.15 1.94 7.47
CA LYS A 31 11.47 2.54 7.65
C LYS A 31 11.39 4.05 7.69
N ASP A 32 12.39 4.68 8.28
CA ASP A 32 12.53 6.13 8.22
C ASP A 32 12.92 6.56 6.80
N LYS A 33 12.12 7.45 6.20
CA LYS A 33 12.37 8.03 4.88
C LYS A 33 13.73 8.74 4.80
N ALA A 34 14.22 9.30 5.90
CA ALA A 34 15.50 10.00 5.95
C ALA A 34 16.71 9.05 6.04
N ALA A 35 16.49 7.77 6.35
CA ALA A 35 17.55 6.78 6.59
C ALA A 35 17.66 5.71 5.49
N VAL A 36 16.97 5.90 4.36
CA VAL A 36 16.97 4.95 3.24
C VAL A 36 17.56 5.59 1.99
N ASP A 37 18.45 4.87 1.31
CA ASP A 37 19.10 5.31 0.07
C ASP A 37 18.28 4.94 -1.16
N VAL A 38 17.56 3.81 -1.08
CA VAL A 38 16.75 3.29 -2.17
C VAL A 38 15.34 3.03 -1.70
N ARG A 39 14.39 3.54 -2.48
CA ARG A 39 12.97 3.36 -2.24
C ARG A 39 12.30 2.84 -3.49
N MET A 40 11.59 1.73 -3.34
CA MET A 40 10.96 1.02 -4.44
C MET A 40 9.61 0.48 -4.01
N ALA A 41 8.77 0.15 -4.98
CA ALA A 41 7.48 -0.47 -4.70
C ALA A 41 7.25 -1.65 -5.64
N PHE A 42 6.71 -2.73 -5.10
CA PHE A 42 6.03 -3.73 -5.90
C PHE A 42 4.64 -3.23 -6.22
N CYS A 43 4.37 -3.07 -7.52
CA CYS A 43 3.07 -2.68 -8.04
C CYS A 43 2.40 -3.94 -8.58
N PHE A 44 1.50 -4.53 -7.80
CA PHE A 44 0.77 -5.72 -8.20
C PHE A 44 -0.48 -5.32 -9.00
N PRO A 45 -0.66 -5.81 -10.24
CA PRO A 45 -1.73 -5.36 -11.13
C PRO A 45 -3.09 -6.01 -10.83
N ASP A 46 -3.37 -6.31 -9.55
CA ASP A 46 -4.62 -6.89 -9.07
C ASP A 46 -4.90 -6.38 -7.66
N THR A 47 -6.07 -6.76 -7.14
CA THR A 47 -6.54 -6.48 -5.78
C THR A 47 -5.60 -6.99 -4.71
N TYR A 48 -5.67 -6.33 -3.56
CA TYR A 48 -4.92 -6.68 -2.35
C TYR A 48 -5.03 -8.17 -1.99
N GLU A 49 -6.22 -8.79 -2.02
CA GLU A 49 -6.36 -10.19 -1.63
C GLU A 49 -5.59 -11.16 -2.56
N ILE A 50 -5.58 -10.86 -3.86
CA ILE A 50 -4.85 -11.67 -4.84
C ILE A 50 -3.35 -11.47 -4.68
N GLY A 51 -2.88 -10.21 -4.60
CA GLY A 51 -1.47 -9.90 -4.40
C GLY A 51 -0.93 -10.45 -3.06
N MET A 52 -1.69 -10.35 -1.98
CA MET A 52 -1.30 -10.93 -0.68
C MET A 52 -1.28 -12.45 -0.67
N SER A 53 -1.84 -13.13 -1.67
CA SER A 53 -1.72 -14.58 -1.81
C SER A 53 -0.48 -14.97 -2.63
N PHE A 54 0.24 -14.01 -3.19
CA PHE A 54 1.42 -14.24 -4.01
C PHE A 54 2.69 -14.40 -3.16
N LEU A 55 3.07 -15.65 -2.90
CA LEU A 55 4.21 -16.00 -2.05
C LEU A 55 5.54 -15.42 -2.55
N GLY A 56 5.72 -15.33 -3.88
CA GLY A 56 6.95 -14.79 -4.48
C GLY A 56 7.20 -13.33 -4.08
N GLU A 57 6.18 -12.48 -4.19
CA GLU A 57 6.29 -11.07 -3.75
C GLU A 57 6.59 -10.97 -2.26
N LYS A 58 5.98 -11.80 -1.41
CA LYS A 58 6.28 -11.79 0.03
C LYS A 58 7.74 -12.12 0.33
N ILE A 59 8.29 -13.12 -0.33
CA ILE A 59 9.71 -13.50 -0.16
C ILE A 59 10.62 -12.37 -0.62
N LEU A 60 10.34 -11.79 -1.78
CA LEU A 60 11.15 -10.68 -2.32
C LEU A 60 11.02 -9.42 -1.45
N TYR A 61 9.81 -9.12 -0.98
CA TYR A 61 9.54 -7.99 -0.09
C TYR A 61 10.34 -8.13 1.21
N ASP A 62 10.33 -9.30 1.84
CA ASP A 62 11.12 -9.57 3.04
C ASP A 62 12.63 -9.45 2.76
N LEU A 63 13.11 -10.08 1.66
CA LEU A 63 14.52 -10.05 1.29
C LEU A 63 15.03 -8.62 1.08
N LEU A 64 14.29 -7.79 0.34
CA LEU A 64 14.67 -6.41 0.06
C LEU A 64 14.64 -5.55 1.34
N ASN A 65 13.65 -5.76 2.19
CA ASN A 65 13.51 -4.98 3.43
C ASN A 65 14.50 -5.39 4.53
N ARG A 66 15.14 -6.56 4.46
CA ARG A 66 16.28 -6.92 5.34
C ARG A 66 17.51 -6.06 5.11
N HIS A 67 17.66 -5.49 3.92
CA HIS A 67 18.77 -4.59 3.63
C HIS A 67 18.56 -3.26 4.37
N GLU A 68 19.52 -2.84 5.19
CA GLU A 68 19.34 -1.77 6.20
C GLU A 68 18.76 -0.47 5.61
N ASN A 69 19.37 0.04 4.54
CA ASN A 69 19.05 1.31 3.88
C ASN A 69 18.11 1.18 2.66
N TRP A 70 17.47 0.04 2.42
CA TRP A 70 16.48 -0.10 1.34
C TRP A 70 15.08 -0.21 1.89
N TRP A 71 14.11 0.42 1.22
CA TRP A 71 12.70 0.27 1.55
C TRP A 71 11.92 -0.17 0.34
N CYS A 72 11.40 -1.40 0.40
CA CYS A 72 10.46 -1.91 -0.57
C CYS A 72 9.05 -1.83 0.00
N GLU A 73 8.17 -1.20 -0.74
CA GLU A 73 6.77 -0.99 -0.38
C GLU A 73 5.84 -1.74 -1.34
N ARG A 74 4.54 -1.76 -1.05
CA ARG A 74 3.56 -2.47 -1.86
C ARG A 74 2.42 -1.57 -2.28
N ALA A 75 2.10 -1.60 -3.57
CA ALA A 75 0.94 -0.95 -4.16
C ALA A 75 0.10 -2.00 -4.92
N PHE A 76 -1.21 -1.94 -4.73
CA PHE A 76 -2.16 -2.86 -5.36
C PHE A 76 -3.13 -2.08 -6.23
N MET A 77 -3.63 -2.68 -7.29
CA MET A 77 -4.67 -2.08 -8.11
C MET A 77 -5.95 -1.90 -7.26
N PRO A 78 -6.50 -0.68 -7.13
CA PRO A 78 -7.75 -0.48 -6.42
C PRO A 78 -8.89 -1.20 -7.14
N TRP A 79 -9.84 -1.73 -6.37
CA TRP A 79 -11.08 -2.25 -6.95
C TRP A 79 -11.88 -1.10 -7.60
N THR A 80 -12.85 -1.43 -8.46
CA THR A 80 -13.57 -0.45 -9.27
C THR A 80 -14.25 0.64 -8.43
N ASP A 81 -14.78 0.28 -7.25
CA ASP A 81 -15.40 1.22 -6.31
C ASP A 81 -14.40 2.24 -5.75
N MET A 82 -13.23 1.78 -5.30
CA MET A 82 -12.18 2.65 -4.78
C MET A 82 -11.52 3.45 -5.89
N LYS A 83 -11.32 2.87 -7.07
CA LYS A 83 -10.78 3.57 -8.23
C LYS A 83 -11.64 4.78 -8.57
N GLU A 84 -12.96 4.61 -8.62
CA GLU A 84 -13.91 5.70 -8.88
C GLU A 84 -13.81 6.80 -7.81
N GLN A 85 -13.71 6.44 -6.53
CA GLN A 85 -13.53 7.43 -5.45
C GLN A 85 -12.18 8.14 -5.55
N MET A 86 -11.11 7.42 -5.89
CA MET A 86 -9.78 8.00 -6.06
C MET A 86 -9.75 9.00 -7.22
N GLU A 87 -10.38 8.68 -8.35
CA GLU A 87 -10.53 9.59 -9.49
C GLU A 87 -11.39 10.80 -9.14
N ARG A 88 -12.52 10.61 -8.45
CA ARG A 88 -13.42 11.70 -8.04
C ARG A 88 -12.77 12.68 -7.06
N LEU A 89 -11.97 12.17 -6.13
CA LEU A 89 -11.39 12.94 -5.03
C LEU A 89 -9.95 13.40 -5.29
N ASP A 90 -9.38 13.04 -6.44
CA ASP A 90 -7.99 13.32 -6.83
C ASP A 90 -7.00 12.73 -5.82
N ILE A 91 -7.17 11.43 -5.55
CA ILE A 91 -6.29 10.65 -4.67
C ILE A 91 -5.33 9.85 -5.58
N PRO A 92 -4.01 10.10 -5.53
CA PRO A 92 -3.06 9.34 -6.32
C PRO A 92 -2.98 7.89 -5.85
N LEU A 93 -2.47 7.01 -6.70
CA LEU A 93 -2.06 5.67 -6.27
C LEU A 93 -0.97 5.80 -5.20
N TYR A 94 -1.05 4.97 -4.16
CA TYR A 94 -0.15 5.01 -3.01
C TYR A 94 0.28 3.60 -2.60
N CYS A 95 1.38 3.53 -1.84
CA CYS A 95 1.83 2.30 -1.21
C CYS A 95 1.21 2.11 0.17
N LEU A 96 0.96 0.86 0.58
CA LEU A 96 0.36 0.54 1.86
C LEU A 96 1.19 1.00 3.05
N GLU A 97 2.50 1.14 2.90
CA GLU A 97 3.41 1.54 3.96
C GLU A 97 3.55 3.06 4.13
N SER A 98 3.29 3.87 3.09
CA SER A 98 3.60 5.32 3.11
C SER A 98 2.52 6.27 2.61
N LYS A 99 1.27 5.91 2.82
CA LYS A 99 0.08 6.72 2.44
C LYS A 99 0.21 8.19 2.80
#